data_AF-A0A3B8P1Z7-F1
#
_entry.id   AF-A0A3B8P1Z7-F1
#
_cell.length_a   1.000
_cell.length_b   1.000
_cell.length_c   1.000
_cell.angle_alpha   90.00
_cell.angle_beta   90.00
_cell.angle_gamma   90.00
#
_symmetry.space_group_name_H-M   'P 1'
#
loop_
_entity.id
_entity.type
_entity.pdbx_description
1 polymer ?
#
loop_
_entity_poly.entity_id
_entity_poly.type
_entity_poly.pdbx_seq_one_letter_code
_entity_poly.pdbx_strand_id
1 'polypeptide(L)'
;MSAEQPLIADLFEVDKRLTLKPVVDFNVYLRNAFGEGPCRCHRCVEGADPSSYSHAHSFTFDGREWHRRFASTAGSDVAQALKKAWLSYTKADLALAGVLDMTTVKTFT
;
A
#
# COMPACT_ATOMS: atom_id res chain seq x y z
N MET A 1 -41.97 12.75 -23.63
CA MET A 1 -42.07 12.53 -22.17
C MET A 1 -40.86 11.70 -21.78
N SER A 2 -39.78 12.37 -21.37
CA SER A 2 -38.51 11.72 -21.01
C SER A 2 -38.68 11.11 -19.63
N ALA A 3 -38.49 9.80 -19.51
CA ALA A 3 -38.46 9.15 -18.21
C ALA A 3 -37.17 9.57 -17.50
N GLU A 4 -37.30 10.37 -16.46
CA GLU A 4 -36.20 10.72 -15.56
C GLU A 4 -35.64 9.43 -14.95
N GLN A 5 -34.43 9.09 -15.36
CA GLN A 5 -33.65 8.00 -14.77
C GLN A 5 -33.37 8.36 -13.31
N PRO A 6 -33.66 7.51 -12.32
CA PRO A 6 -33.57 7.91 -10.93
C PRO A 6 -32.10 8.10 -10.54
N LEU A 7 -31.70 9.37 -10.38
CA LEU A 7 -30.37 9.85 -9.99
C LEU A 7 -29.85 9.29 -8.64
N ILE A 8 -30.68 8.54 -7.90
CA ILE A 8 -30.37 7.98 -6.59
C ILE A 8 -29.60 6.65 -6.70
N ALA A 9 -29.74 5.92 -7.82
CA ALA A 9 -29.08 4.62 -7.98
C ALA A 9 -27.54 4.71 -7.98
N ASP A 10 -26.98 5.84 -8.43
CA ASP A 10 -25.54 6.03 -8.63
C ASP A 10 -24.78 6.45 -7.34
N LEU A 11 -25.49 6.93 -6.32
CA LEU A 11 -24.87 7.44 -5.08
C LEU A 11 -24.33 6.33 -4.15
N PHE A 12 -24.71 5.08 -4.38
CA PHE A 12 -24.30 3.91 -3.59
C PHE A 12 -23.67 2.80 -4.42
N GLU A 13 -23.41 3.03 -5.72
CA GLU A 13 -22.68 2.07 -6.53
C GLU A 13 -21.20 2.08 -6.12
N VAL A 14 -20.89 1.24 -5.13
CA VAL A 14 -19.50 0.92 -4.80
C VAL A 14 -18.89 0.28 -6.04
N ASP A 15 -17.83 0.92 -6.55
CA ASP A 15 -17.08 0.41 -7.69
C ASP A 15 -16.74 -1.07 -7.48
N LYS A 16 -17.39 -1.94 -8.28
CA LYS A 16 -17.28 -3.40 -8.15
C LYS A 16 -15.84 -3.90 -8.31
N ARG A 17 -14.95 -3.07 -8.87
CA ARG A 17 -13.52 -3.39 -8.96
C ARG A 17 -12.85 -3.43 -7.58
N LEU A 18 -13.40 -2.76 -6.58
CA LEU A 18 -12.91 -2.77 -5.20
C LEU A 18 -13.08 -4.14 -4.52
N THR A 19 -14.00 -4.99 -5.02
CA THR A 19 -14.21 -6.34 -4.51
C THR A 19 -13.38 -7.40 -5.26
N LEU A 20 -12.57 -7.00 -6.26
CA LEU A 20 -11.69 -7.93 -6.96
C LEU A 20 -10.65 -8.50 -6.00
N LYS A 21 -10.42 -9.82 -6.08
CA LYS A 21 -9.52 -10.54 -5.16
C LYS A 21 -8.15 -9.86 -4.98
N PRO A 22 -7.43 -9.41 -6.03
CA PRO A 22 -6.14 -8.75 -5.83
C PRO A 22 -6.22 -7.43 -5.05
N VAL A 23 -7.33 -6.70 -5.18
CA VAL A 23 -7.58 -5.46 -4.42
C VAL A 23 -7.88 -5.78 -2.96
N VAL A 24 -8.73 -6.78 -2.71
CA VAL A 24 -9.04 -7.26 -1.35
C VAL A 24 -7.78 -7.80 -0.66
N ASP A 25 -6.99 -8.63 -1.34
CA ASP A 25 -5.75 -9.20 -0.82
C ASP A 25 -4.74 -8.11 -0.48
N PHE A 26 -4.61 -7.07 -1.30
CA PHE A 26 -3.74 -5.93 -1.02
C PHE A 26 -4.19 -5.15 0.22
N ASN A 27 -5.49 -4.91 0.38
CA ASN A 27 -6.02 -4.26 1.58
C ASN A 27 -5.78 -5.10 2.86
N VAL A 28 -5.93 -6.42 2.77
CA VAL A 28 -5.59 -7.33 3.87
C VAL A 28 -4.10 -7.27 4.18
N TYR A 29 -3.25 -7.26 3.15
CA TYR A 29 -1.81 -7.11 3.29
C TYR A 29 -1.45 -5.82 4.04
N LEU A 30 -2.00 -4.66 3.64
CA LEU A 30 -1.73 -3.38 4.32
C LEU A 30 -2.14 -3.40 5.80
N ARG A 31 -3.30 -3.98 6.14
CA ARG A 31 -3.74 -4.11 7.54
C ARG A 31 -2.85 -5.03 8.39
N ASN A 32 -2.12 -5.93 7.74
CA ASN A 32 -1.17 -6.82 8.40
C ASN A 32 0.25 -6.25 8.43
N ALA A 33 0.61 -5.43 7.44
CA ALA A 33 1.88 -4.75 7.28
C ALA A 33 2.01 -3.52 8.20
N PHE A 34 0.89 -2.89 8.55
CA PHE A 34 0.84 -1.74 9.44
C PHE A 34 -0.03 -2.01 10.66
N GLY A 35 0.32 -1.40 11.79
CA GLY A 35 -0.51 -1.41 13.00
C GLY A 35 -0.89 0.01 13.40
N GLU A 36 -1.98 0.15 14.14
CA GLU A 36 -2.38 1.44 14.72
C GLU A 36 -1.51 1.79 15.94
N GLY A 37 -1.29 3.09 16.14
CA GLY A 37 -0.50 3.67 17.23
C GLY A 37 1.01 3.71 16.96
N PRO A 38 1.80 4.10 17.98
CA PRO A 38 3.24 4.27 17.84
C PRO A 38 3.95 2.95 17.63
N CYS A 39 5.11 3.02 16.96
CA CYS A 39 5.94 1.84 16.71
C CYS A 39 6.39 1.17 18.01
N ARG A 40 6.26 -0.16 18.04
CA ARG A 40 6.58 -1.00 19.20
C ARG A 40 7.88 -1.79 19.06
N CYS A 41 8.74 -1.44 18.10
CA CYS A 41 10.04 -2.10 17.97
C CYS A 41 10.98 -1.68 19.12
N HIS A 42 11.98 -2.49 19.43
CA HIS A 42 12.91 -2.25 20.54
C HIS A 42 13.52 -0.83 20.49
N ARG A 43 13.95 -0.34 19.32
CA ARG A 43 14.51 1.01 19.14
C ARG A 43 13.54 2.12 19.57
N CYS A 44 12.26 2.00 19.20
CA CYS A 44 11.27 3.01 19.55
C CYS A 44 10.87 2.93 21.03
N VAL A 45 10.82 1.73 21.59
CA VAL A 45 10.55 1.52 23.03
C VAL A 45 11.68 2.09 23.90
N GLU A 46 12.93 1.96 23.44
CA GLU A 46 14.12 2.52 24.10
C GLU A 46 14.28 4.03 23.89
N GLY A 47 13.41 4.68 23.11
CA GLY A 47 13.46 6.12 22.87
C GLY A 47 14.60 6.56 21.93
N ALA A 48 15.05 5.67 21.02
CA ALA A 48 16.06 6.04 20.04
C ALA A 48 15.59 7.17 19.12
N ASP A 49 16.53 8.06 18.77
CA ASP A 49 16.27 9.25 17.96
C ASP A 49 15.69 8.87 16.57
N PRO A 50 14.48 9.36 16.21
CA PRO A 50 13.89 9.17 14.90
C PRO A 50 14.75 9.65 13.72
N SER A 51 15.63 10.63 13.94
CA SER A 51 16.54 11.13 12.90
C SER A 51 17.55 10.06 12.43
N SER A 52 17.78 9.03 13.26
CA SER A 52 18.68 7.91 12.97
C SER A 52 18.07 6.82 12.09
N TYR A 53 16.78 6.93 11.74
CA TYR A 53 16.09 5.92 10.94
C TYR A 53 16.15 6.27 9.45
N SER A 54 16.52 5.30 8.60
CA SER A 54 16.45 5.46 7.14
C SER A 54 15.01 5.68 6.66
N HIS A 55 14.03 5.16 7.39
CA HIS A 55 12.60 5.29 7.11
C HIS A 55 11.84 5.51 8.42
N ALA A 56 10.79 6.34 8.37
CA ALA A 56 9.94 6.57 9.53
C ALA A 56 9.28 5.28 10.03
N HIS A 57 9.34 5.05 11.34
CA HIS A 57 8.76 3.88 12.00
C HIS A 57 7.27 4.06 12.32
N SER A 58 6.88 5.30 12.66
CA SER A 58 5.49 5.75 12.80
C SER A 58 5.21 6.83 11.75
N PHE A 59 3.95 6.94 11.31
CA PHE A 59 3.47 7.97 10.40
C PHE A 59 1.97 8.23 10.63
N THR A 60 1.48 9.38 10.17
CA THR A 60 0.04 9.70 10.24
C THR A 60 -0.65 9.31 8.94
N PHE A 61 -1.75 8.56 9.03
CA PHE A 61 -2.61 8.21 7.91
C PHE A 61 -4.08 8.31 8.37
N ASP A 62 -4.89 9.04 7.61
CA ASP A 62 -6.30 9.31 7.92
C ASP A 62 -6.51 9.90 9.34
N GLY A 63 -5.68 10.87 9.72
CA GLY A 63 -5.72 11.51 11.05
C GLY A 63 -5.36 10.60 12.22
N ARG A 64 -4.95 9.35 11.95
CA ARG A 64 -4.53 8.37 12.96
C ARG A 64 -3.04 8.11 12.87
N GLU A 65 -2.42 7.80 13.99
CA GLU A 65 -1.04 7.31 14.01
C GLU A 65 -1.01 5.83 13.64
N TRP A 66 -0.09 5.47 12.75
CA TRP A 66 0.20 4.11 12.31
C TRP A 66 1.69 3.83 12.42
N HIS A 67 2.04 2.56 12.54
CA HIS A 67 3.43 2.11 12.52
C HIS A 67 3.65 0.94 11.57
N ARG A 68 4.90 0.81 11.13
CA ARG A 68 5.38 -0.30 10.31
C ARG A 68 5.59 -1.56 11.14
N ARG A 69 5.14 -2.71 10.64
CA ARG A 69 5.56 -4.04 11.12
C ARG A 69 6.68 -4.57 10.22
N PHE A 70 7.92 -4.48 10.68
CA PHE A 70 9.12 -4.71 9.86
C PHE A 70 9.18 -6.10 9.22
N ALA A 71 8.67 -7.13 9.89
CA ALA A 71 8.67 -8.51 9.39
C ALA A 71 7.82 -8.71 8.12
N SER A 72 6.89 -7.80 7.82
CA SER A 72 5.90 -7.94 6.74
C SER A 72 5.92 -6.79 5.72
N THR A 73 6.93 -5.90 5.77
CA THR A 73 6.93 -4.61 5.04
C THR A 73 8.17 -4.39 4.18
N ALA A 74 8.80 -5.46 3.68
CA ALA A 74 9.85 -5.30 2.67
C ALA A 74 9.27 -4.54 1.46
N GLY A 75 10.00 -3.53 0.97
CA GLY A 75 9.49 -2.66 -0.10
C GLY A 75 9.11 -3.42 -1.37
N SER A 76 9.84 -4.51 -1.66
CA SER A 76 9.54 -5.43 -2.76
C SER A 76 8.17 -6.10 -2.63
N ASP A 77 7.81 -6.54 -1.42
CA ASP A 77 6.58 -7.29 -1.18
C ASP A 77 5.37 -6.37 -1.31
N VAL A 78 5.47 -5.16 -0.75
CA VAL A 78 4.46 -4.10 -0.92
C VAL A 78 4.27 -3.77 -2.40
N ALA A 79 5.38 -3.57 -3.12
CA ALA A 79 5.38 -3.22 -4.54
C ALA A 79 4.75 -4.31 -5.42
N GLN A 80 5.06 -5.58 -5.17
CA GLN A 80 4.48 -6.70 -5.90
C GLN A 80 2.97 -6.85 -5.63
N ALA A 81 2.54 -6.73 -4.38
CA ALA A 81 1.12 -6.79 -4.03
C ALA A 81 0.34 -5.62 -4.65
N LEU A 82 0.90 -4.41 -4.60
CA LEU A 82 0.34 -3.22 -5.22
C LEU A 82 0.19 -3.36 -6.73
N LYS A 83 1.22 -3.87 -7.44
CA LYS A 83 1.16 -4.04 -8.90
C LYS A 83 -0.01 -4.94 -9.32
N LYS A 84 -0.27 -6.02 -8.58
CA LYS A 84 -1.40 -6.93 -8.85
C LYS A 84 -2.76 -6.27 -8.63
N ALA A 85 -2.90 -5.54 -7.52
CA ALA A 85 -4.12 -4.78 -7.22
C ALA A 85 -4.38 -3.69 -8.29
N TRP A 86 -3.33 -2.94 -8.64
CA TRP A 86 -3.37 -1.89 -9.65
C TRP A 86 -3.81 -2.41 -11.01
N LEU A 87 -3.18 -3.49 -11.49
CA LEU A 87 -3.55 -4.09 -12.78
C LEU A 87 -5.01 -4.57 -12.77
N SER A 88 -5.48 -5.17 -11.67
CA SER A 88 -6.88 -5.60 -11.57
C SER A 88 -7.86 -4.43 -11.59
N TYR A 89 -7.54 -3.34 -10.90
CA TYR A 89 -8.41 -2.17 -10.75
C TYR A 89 -8.41 -1.26 -11.99
N THR A 90 -7.22 -0.95 -12.52
CA THR A 90 -7.04 0.02 -13.62
C THR A 90 -7.01 -0.62 -15.00
N LYS A 91 -6.73 -1.93 -15.09
CA LYS A 91 -6.42 -2.65 -16.34
C LYS A 91 -5.15 -2.14 -17.05
N ALA A 92 -4.30 -1.40 -16.34
CA ALA A 92 -3.01 -0.92 -16.83
C ALA A 92 -1.87 -1.42 -15.93
N ASP A 93 -0.67 -1.51 -16.48
CA ASP A 93 0.52 -1.80 -15.68
C ASP A 93 0.88 -0.62 -14.78
N LEU A 94 1.25 -0.92 -13.53
CA LEU A 94 1.88 0.06 -12.66
C LEU A 94 3.37 0.16 -12.99
N ALA A 95 3.78 1.30 -13.54
CA ALA A 95 5.19 1.64 -13.66
C ALA A 95 5.71 2.09 -12.28
N LEU A 96 6.30 1.16 -11.52
CA LEU A 96 7.00 1.51 -10.30
C LEU A 96 8.28 2.28 -10.65
N ALA A 97 8.51 3.42 -10.01
CA ALA A 97 9.74 4.17 -10.19
C ALA A 97 10.95 3.33 -9.78
N GLY A 98 12.01 3.38 -10.59
CA GLY A 98 13.24 2.60 -10.39
C GLY A 98 13.30 1.34 -11.27
N VAL A 99 13.41 1.54 -12.58
CA VAL A 99 13.87 0.47 -13.47
C VAL A 99 15.29 0.10 -13.04
N LEU A 100 15.49 -1.12 -12.54
CA LEU A 100 16.83 -1.65 -12.31
C LEU A 100 17.53 -1.71 -13.66
N ASP A 101 18.71 -1.11 -13.75
CA ASP A 101 19.54 -1.28 -14.93
C ASP A 101 20.08 -2.71 -14.97
N MET A 102 19.36 -3.54 -15.72
CA MET A 102 19.71 -4.95 -15.89
C MET A 102 21.06 -5.14 -16.59
N THR A 103 21.58 -4.12 -17.28
CA THR A 103 22.94 -4.14 -17.83
C THR A 103 23.96 -4.13 -16.69
N THR A 104 23.85 -3.17 -15.78
CA THR A 104 24.70 -3.08 -14.57
C THR A 104 24.52 -4.28 -13.63
N VAL A 105 23.32 -4.83 -13.46
CA VAL A 105 23.12 -6.03 -12.62
C VAL A 105 23.85 -7.24 -13.20
N LYS A 106 23.89 -7.37 -14.53
CA LYS A 106 24.58 -8.46 -15.22
C LYS A 106 26.11 -8.37 -15.14
N THR A 107 26.69 -7.25 -14.70
CA THR A 107 28.15 -7.12 -14.53
C THR A 107 28.64 -7.58 -13.15
N PHE A 108 27.75 -8.02 -12.26
CA PHE A 108 28.12 -8.47 -10.90
C PHE A 108 28.56 -9.96 -10.84
N THR A 109 28.55 -10.65 -11.97
CA THR A 109 29.14 -11.99 -12.16
C THR A 109 30.56 -11.90 -12.67
#